data_AF-A0AA50HSV6-F1
#
_entry.id   AF-A0AA50HSV6-F1
#
_cell.length_a   1.000
_cell.length_b   1.000
_cell.length_c   1.000
_cell.angle_alpha   90.00
_cell.angle_beta   90.00
_cell.angle_gamma   90.00
#
_symmetry.space_group_name_H-M   'P 1'
#
loop_
_entity.id
_entity.type
_entity.pdbx_description
1 polymer ?
#
loop_
_entity_poly.entity_id
_entity_poly.type
_entity_poly.pdbx_seq_one_letter_code
_entity_poly.pdbx_strand_id
1 'polypeptide(L)' 'MIDFSQLPSRLSALQQAQLSLLRGEIRVVDGNLVLGDGTNISLADLPADIRQRLATQDLSHPYFWSGFTLVGSPW' A
#
# COMPACT_ATOMS: atom_id res chain seq x y z
N MET A 1 -23.48 -3.57 -22.18
CA MET A 1 -22.99 -4.82 -21.57
C MET A 1 -21.73 -4.46 -20.82
N ILE A 2 -21.74 -4.44 -19.49
CA ILE A 2 -20.55 -4.10 -18.70
C ILE A 2 -19.75 -5.39 -18.52
N ASP A 3 -18.49 -5.37 -18.96
CA ASP A 3 -17.57 -6.49 -18.87
C ASP A 3 -16.92 -6.51 -17.48
N PHE A 4 -17.32 -7.44 -16.64
CA PHE A 4 -16.83 -7.59 -15.26
C PHE A 4 -15.38 -8.13 -15.19
N SER A 5 -14.81 -8.58 -16.31
CA SER A 5 -13.41 -9.04 -16.38
C SER A 5 -12.39 -7.90 -16.24
N GLN A 6 -12.83 -6.64 -16.42
CA GLN A 6 -12.01 -5.43 -16.32
C GLN A 6 -12.05 -4.79 -14.92
N LEU A 7 -12.84 -5.32 -13.98
CA LEU A 7 -12.82 -4.84 -12.60
C LEU A 7 -11.67 -5.53 -11.86
N PRO A 8 -10.75 -4.79 -11.21
CA PRO A 8 -9.68 -5.41 -10.44
C PRO A 8 -10.29 -6.37 -9.41
N SER A 9 -10.01 -7.66 -9.54
CA SER A 9 -10.35 -8.61 -8.48
C SER A 9 -9.59 -8.18 -7.22
N ARG A 10 -10.19 -8.39 -6.04
CA ARG A 10 -9.54 -8.07 -4.75
C ARG A 10 -8.12 -8.68 -4.65
N LEU A 11 -7.89 -9.80 -5.33
CA LEU A 11 -6.59 -10.46 -5.43
C LEU A 11 -5.61 -9.67 -6.28
N SER A 12 -6.02 -9.26 -7.48
CA SER A 12 -5.19 -8.44 -8.37
C SER A 12 -4.84 -7.08 -7.76
N ALA A 13 -5.77 -6.46 -7.04
CA ALA A 13 -5.53 -5.20 -6.33
C ALA A 13 -4.49 -5.38 -5.21
N LEU A 14 -4.59 -6.46 -4.41
CA LEU A 14 -3.60 -6.77 -3.38
C LEU A 14 -2.22 -7.04 -3.99
N GLN A 15 -2.14 -7.84 -5.05
CA GLN A 15 -0.89 -8.12 -5.75
C GLN A 15 -0.25 -6.84 -6.28
N GLN A 16 -1.03 -5.95 -6.89
CA GLN A 16 -0.53 -4.68 -7.39
C GLN A 16 0.01 -3.81 -6.26
N ALA A 17 -0.68 -3.75 -5.12
CA ALA A 17 -0.21 -3.01 -3.95
C ALA A 17 1.12 -3.55 -3.41
N GLN A 18 1.29 -4.89 -3.36
CA GLN A 18 2.54 -5.52 -2.96
C GLN A 18 3.69 -5.18 -3.92
N LEU A 19 3.44 -5.20 -5.23
CA LEU A 19 4.45 -4.84 -6.24
C LEU A 19 4.86 -3.36 -6.14
N SER A 20 3.89 -2.46 -5.95
CA SER A 20 4.18 -1.03 -5.78
C SER A 20 4.98 -0.74 -4.51
N LEU A 21 4.70 -1.43 -3.40
CA LEU A 21 5.54 -1.37 -2.19
C LEU A 21 6.93 -1.91 -2.47
N LEU A 22 7.06 -3.10 -3.07
CA LEU A 22 8.34 -3.73 -3.38
C LEU A 22 9.23 -2.86 -4.29
N ARG A 23 8.62 -2.09 -5.20
CA ARG A 23 9.32 -1.18 -6.11
C ARG A 23 9.67 0.17 -5.47
N GLY A 24 9.25 0.43 -4.23
CA GLY A 24 9.44 1.73 -3.57
C GLY A 24 8.58 2.85 -4.17
N GLU A 25 7.52 2.50 -4.93
CA GLU A 25 6.58 3.48 -5.49
C GLU A 25 5.73 4.13 -4.37
N ILE A 26 5.59 3.44 -3.24
CA ILE A 26 4.90 3.92 -2.05
C ILE A 26 5.91 4.24 -0.96
N ARG A 27 5.95 5.50 -0.50
CA ARG A 27 6.99 6.01 0.41
C ARG A 27 6.47 7.11 1.31
N VAL A 28 7.14 7.33 2.44
CA VAL A 28 6.84 8.45 3.34
C VAL A 28 7.77 9.62 3.01
N VAL A 29 7.20 10.77 2.67
CA VAL A 29 7.93 12.01 2.32
C VAL A 29 7.30 13.18 3.06
N ASP A 30 8.09 13.92 3.83
CA ASP A 30 7.66 15.12 4.56
C ASP A 30 6.37 14.92 5.41
N GLY A 31 6.25 13.76 6.04
CA GLY A 31 5.08 13.42 6.86
C GLY A 31 3.82 13.06 6.06
N ASN A 32 3.96 12.81 4.75
CA ASN A 32 2.89 12.31 3.89
C ASN A 32 3.27 10.93 3.34
N LEU A 33 2.29 10.04 3.25
CA LEU A 33 2.40 8.82 2.48
C LEU A 33 2.11 9.14 1.01
N VAL A 34 3.13 9.02 0.17
CA VAL A 34 3.06 9.20 -1.27
C VAL A 34 2.83 7.83 -1.90
N LEU A 35 1.77 7.70 -2.68
CA LEU A 35 1.42 6.49 -3.43
C LEU A 35 2.05 6.51 -4.83
N GLY A 36 2.09 5.36 -5.49
CA GLY A 36 2.68 5.22 -6.83
C GLY A 36 1.97 5.99 -7.94
N ASP A 37 0.71 6.39 -7.71
CA ASP A 37 -0.09 7.25 -8.59
C ASP A 37 0.09 8.75 -8.29
N GLY A 38 0.94 9.12 -7.32
CA GLY A 38 1.16 10.49 -6.88
C GLY A 38 0.14 11.00 -5.85
N THR A 39 -0.77 10.15 -5.38
CA THR A 39 -1.70 10.51 -4.31
C THR A 39 -0.92 10.67 -3.00
N ASN A 40 -1.16 11.80 -2.31
CA ASN A 40 -0.54 12.11 -1.02
C ASN A 40 -1.56 12.01 0.10
N ILE A 41 -1.25 11.20 1.11
CA ILE A 41 -2.07 11.04 2.31
C ILE A 41 -1.30 11.64 3.48
N SER A 42 -1.88 12.67 4.12
CA SER A 42 -1.28 13.28 5.30
C SER A 42 -1.26 12.29 6.47
N LEU A 43 -0.10 12.14 7.10
CA LEU A 43 0.05 11.36 8.33
C LEU A 43 -0.07 12.22 9.59
N ALA A 44 -0.50 13.49 9.47
CA ALA A 44 -0.54 14.44 10.58
C ALA A 44 -1.39 13.97 11.76
N ASP A 45 -2.46 13.22 11.49
CA ASP A 45 -3.39 12.69 12.51
C ASP A 45 -2.83 11.47 13.25
N LEU A 46 -1.68 10.91 12.82
CA LEU A 46 -1.04 9.82 13.54
C LEU A 46 -0.29 10.34 14.77
N PRO A 47 -0.22 9.54 15.86
CA PRO A 47 0.63 9.83 17.01
C PRO A 47 2.08 10.15 16.60
N ALA A 48 2.70 11.11 17.28
CA ALA A 48 4.03 11.61 16.93
C ALA A 48 5.10 10.50 16.85
N ASP A 49 5.06 9.54 17.79
CA ASP A 49 5.97 8.39 17.80
C ASP A 49 5.85 7.52 16.54
N ILE A 50 4.64 7.33 16.03
CA ILE A 50 4.39 6.53 14.82
C ILE A 50 4.89 7.30 13.59
N ARG A 51 4.59 8.60 13.49
CA ARG A 51 5.07 9.44 12.37
C ARG A 51 6.59 9.46 12.30
N GLN A 52 7.26 9.65 13.43
CA GLN A 52 8.71 9.71 13.49
C GLN A 52 9.35 8.38 13.11
N ARG A 53 8.77 7.26 13.54
CA ARG A 53 9.24 5.93 13.13
C ARG A 53 9.08 5.74 11.62
N LEU A 54 7.88 6.00 11.08
CA LEU A 54 7.56 5.80 9.66
C LEU A 54 8.39 6.67 8.70
N ALA A 55 8.78 7.87 9.11
CA ALA A 55 9.56 8.80 8.27
C ALA A 55 10.92 8.24 7.81
N THR A 56 11.43 7.21 8.49
CA THR A 56 12.74 6.59 8.20
C THR A 56 12.64 5.14 7.72
N GLN A 57 11.44 4.57 7.63
CA GLN A 57 11.25 3.17 7.23
C GLN A 57 11.18 3.02 5.72
N ASP A 58 11.78 1.95 5.23
CA ASP A 58 11.58 1.47 3.86
C ASP A 58 10.37 0.52 3.82
N LEU A 59 9.27 0.99 3.23
CA LEU A 59 8.03 0.24 3.09
C LEU A 59 8.14 -0.93 2.10
N SER A 60 9.24 -1.03 1.35
CA SER A 60 9.52 -2.14 0.43
C SER A 60 9.80 -3.45 1.16
N HIS A 61 10.23 -3.37 2.43
CA HIS A 61 10.54 -4.55 3.22
C HIS A 61 9.30 -5.41 3.47
N PRO A 62 9.35 -6.75 3.24
CA PRO A 62 8.19 -7.64 3.32
C PRO A 62 7.47 -7.60 4.66
N TYR A 63 8.16 -7.24 5.75
CA TYR A 63 7.57 -6.99 7.07
C TYR A 63 6.28 -6.15 7.03
N PHE A 64 6.20 -5.17 6.13
CA PHE A 64 5.06 -4.26 6.05
C PHE A 64 3.88 -4.80 5.25
N TRP A 65 4.07 -5.79 4.38
CA TRP A 65 3.04 -6.19 3.42
C TRP A 65 2.85 -7.70 3.22
N SER A 66 3.82 -8.53 3.57
CA SER A 66 3.74 -9.99 3.41
C SER A 66 2.72 -10.63 4.36
N GLY A 67 2.30 -9.91 5.40
CA GLY A 67 1.22 -10.34 6.30
C GLY A 67 -0.18 -10.21 5.69
N PHE A 68 -0.36 -9.41 4.64
CA PHE A 68 -1.65 -9.29 3.98
C PHE A 68 -1.87 -10.48 3.05
N THR A 69 -2.77 -11.37 3.46
CA THR A 69 -3.23 -12.48 2.62
C THR A 69 -4.70 -12.27 2.31
N LEU A 70 -5.07 -12.36 1.03
CA LEU A 70 -6.47 -12.39 0.66
C LEU A 70 -7.03 -13.78 0.98
N VAL A 71 -7.86 -13.89 2.01
CA VAL A 71 -8.66 -15.11 2.23
C VAL A 71 -9.88 -15.04 1.32
N GLY A 72 -9.81 -15.71 0.17
CA GLY A 72 -10.94 -15.90 -0.74
C GLY A 72 -11.50 -17.30 -0.62
N SER A 73 -12.82 -17.46 -0.65
CA SER A 73 -13.44 -18.75 -0.93
C SER A 73 -13.07 -19.17 -2.37
N PRO A 74 -12.57 -20.39 -2.59
CA PRO A 74 -12.09 -20.81 -3.91
C PRO A 74 -13.21 -21.13 -4.91
N TRP A 75 -14.48 -20.94 -4.55
CA TRP A 75 -15.68 -21.10 -5.38
C TRP A 75 -16.87 -20.42 -4.71
#